data_AF-A0A3D4TIB8-F1
#
_entry.id   AF-A0A3D4TIB8-F1
#
_cell.length_a   1.000
_cell.length_b   1.000
_cell.length_c   1.000
_cell.angle_alpha   90.00
_cell.angle_beta   90.00
_cell.angle_gamma   90.00
#
_symmetry.space_group_name_H-M   'P 1'
#
loop_
_entity.id
_entity.type
_entity.pdbx_description
1 polymer ?
#
loop_
_entity_poly.entity_id
_entity_poly.type
_entity_poly.pdbx_seq_one_letter_code
_entity_poly.pdbx_strand_id
1 'polypeptide(L)'
;MLFAAANTARELENAGIDVLAHYSNGRRPVLIITQPPADIEGHLKRWSPNGSGGRDRVLAAEYQGLQLEWTERPPVVVTIRSRRDTFESREVVL
;
A
#
# COMPACT_ATOMS: atom_id res chain seq x y z
N MET A 1 -19.62 -10.59 11.61
CA MET A 1 -18.40 -10.03 11.00
C MET A 1 -18.40 -10.07 9.47
N LEU A 2 -18.91 -11.12 8.80
CA LEU A 2 -18.92 -11.18 7.32
C LEU A 2 -19.67 -10.00 6.66
N PHE A 3 -20.81 -9.59 7.22
CA PHE A 3 -21.60 -8.45 6.72
C PHE A 3 -20.85 -7.11 6.80
N ALA A 4 -20.02 -6.90 7.84
CA ALA A 4 -19.24 -5.68 7.97
C ALA A 4 -18.18 -5.58 6.84
N ALA A 5 -17.48 -6.68 6.55
CA ALA A 5 -16.52 -6.73 5.45
C ALA A 5 -17.16 -6.50 4.09
N ALA A 6 -18.35 -7.07 3.85
CA ALA A 6 -19.06 -6.86 2.59
C ALA A 6 -19.53 -5.40 2.42
N ASN A 7 -20.02 -4.77 3.49
CA ASN A 7 -20.45 -3.37 3.45
C ASN A 7 -19.27 -2.42 3.24
N THR A 8 -18.18 -2.61 3.99
CA THR A 8 -16.97 -1.80 3.83
C THR A 8 -16.35 -2.01 2.45
N ALA A 9 -16.34 -3.24 1.91
CA ALA A 9 -15.87 -3.49 0.55
C ALA A 9 -16.69 -2.69 -0.48
N ARG A 10 -18.02 -2.69 -0.36
CA ARG A 10 -18.90 -1.89 -1.23
C ARG A 10 -18.64 -0.39 -1.10
N GLU A 11 -18.42 0.10 0.13
CA GLU A 11 -18.09 1.51 0.39
C GLU A 11 -16.79 1.92 -0.32
N LEU A 12 -15.76 1.09 -0.21
CA LEU A 12 -14.47 1.30 -0.86
C LEU A 12 -14.60 1.29 -2.39
N GLU A 13 -15.31 0.31 -2.94
CA GLU A 13 -15.58 0.22 -4.39
C GLU A 13 -16.32 1.47 -4.89
N ASN A 14 -17.31 1.96 -4.16
CA ASN A 14 -18.03 3.20 -4.48
C ASN A 14 -17.11 4.44 -4.43
N ALA A 15 -16.04 4.41 -3.64
CA ALA A 15 -15.01 5.44 -3.58
C ALA A 15 -13.93 5.29 -4.66
N GLY A 16 -14.05 4.31 -5.57
CA GLY A 16 -13.07 4.03 -6.62
C GLY A 16 -11.84 3.27 -6.13
N ILE A 17 -11.95 2.54 -5.02
CA ILE A 17 -10.90 1.71 -4.45
C ILE A 17 -11.27 0.26 -4.71
N ASP A 18 -10.47 -0.42 -5.53
CA ASP A 18 -10.71 -1.82 -5.84
C ASP A 18 -10.34 -2.72 -4.66
N VAL A 19 -11.26 -3.62 -4.31
CA VAL A 19 -11.03 -4.68 -3.32
C VAL A 19 -10.58 -5.94 -4.06
N LEU A 20 -9.30 -6.28 -3.90
CA LEU A 20 -8.66 -7.39 -4.61
C LEU A 20 -8.93 -8.75 -3.97
N ALA A 21 -9.02 -8.77 -2.64
CA ALA A 21 -9.26 -10.00 -1.88
C ALA A 21 -9.81 -9.71 -0.48
N HIS A 22 -10.44 -10.72 0.10
CA HIS A 22 -10.87 -10.73 1.50
C HIS A 22 -10.44 -12.05 2.15
N TYR A 23 -9.85 -11.96 3.34
CA TYR A 23 -9.55 -13.10 4.19
C TYR A 23 -9.68 -12.77 5.68
N SER A 24 -9.63 -13.78 6.54
CA SER A 24 -9.54 -13.60 7.99
C SER A 24 -8.14 -13.93 8.47
N ASN A 25 -7.53 -13.06 9.28
CA ASN A 25 -6.20 -13.31 9.86
C ASN A 25 -6.24 -14.01 11.23
N GLY A 26 -7.41 -14.55 11.61
CA GLY A 26 -7.64 -15.18 12.92
C GLY A 26 -8.01 -14.22 14.05
N ARG A 27 -7.88 -12.90 13.85
CA ARG A 27 -8.32 -11.85 14.80
C ARG A 27 -9.42 -10.95 14.24
N ARG A 28 -9.25 -10.52 12.99
CA ARG A 28 -10.19 -9.63 12.30
C ARG A 28 -10.23 -9.92 10.79
N PRO A 29 -11.32 -9.54 10.10
CA PRO A 29 -11.36 -9.53 8.65
C PRO A 29 -10.30 -8.59 8.06
N VAL A 30 -9.75 -8.97 6.92
CA VAL A 30 -8.75 -8.20 6.18
C VAL A 30 -9.22 -8.03 4.74
N LEU A 31 -9.19 -6.80 4.24
CA LEU A 31 -9.40 -6.47 2.84
C LEU A 31 -8.06 -6.09 2.21
N ILE A 32 -7.73 -6.72 1.08
CA ILE A 32 -6.60 -6.29 0.24
C ILE A 32 -7.15 -5.32 -0.79
N ILE A 33 -6.58 -4.13 -0.85
CA ILE A 33 -7.05 -3.00 -1.67
C ILE A 33 -5.92 -2.44 -2.54
N THR A 34 -6.27 -1.73 -3.61
CA THR A 34 -5.30 -1.12 -4.53
C THR A 34 -4.61 0.10 -3.94
N GLN A 35 -5.33 0.89 -3.15
CA GLN A 35 -4.84 2.12 -2.52
C GLN A 35 -5.65 2.39 -1.24
N PRO A 36 -5.08 3.09 -0.26
CA PRO A 36 -5.82 3.43 0.94
C PRO A 36 -6.91 4.47 0.65
N PRO A 37 -7.99 4.51 1.46
CA PRO A 37 -8.86 5.67 1.50
C PRO A 37 -8.09 6.96 1.78
N ALA A 38 -8.62 8.10 1.33
CA ALA A 38 -8.06 9.40 1.69
C ALA A 38 -7.90 9.51 3.21
N ASP A 39 -6.80 10.12 3.65
CA ASP A 39 -6.45 10.35 5.05
C ASP A 39 -6.12 9.09 5.89
N ILE A 40 -6.06 7.90 5.26
CA ILE A 40 -5.63 6.68 5.95
C ILE A 40 -4.15 6.43 5.72
N GLU A 41 -3.38 6.59 6.79
CA GLU A 41 -1.97 6.21 6.82
C GLU A 41 -1.79 4.76 7.32
N GLY A 42 -1.03 3.97 6.56
CA GLY A 42 -0.70 2.60 6.90
C GLY A 42 0.62 2.48 7.66
N HIS A 43 0.72 1.49 8.54
CA HIS A 43 2.01 1.07 9.10
C HIS A 43 2.63 -0.02 8.24
N LEU A 44 3.96 -0.06 8.19
CA LEU A 44 4.69 -1.10 7.47
C LEU A 44 4.45 -2.47 8.14
N LYS A 45 3.76 -3.36 7.45
CA LYS A 45 3.53 -4.74 7.88
C LYS A 45 4.70 -5.64 7.50
N ARG A 46 5.14 -5.57 6.24
CA ARG A 46 6.30 -6.34 5.73
C ARG A 46 6.85 -5.73 4.44
N TRP A 47 8.07 -6.14 4.09
CA TRP A 47 8.61 -5.96 2.75
C TRP A 47 8.32 -7.20 1.90
N SER A 48 8.00 -7.01 0.62
CA SER A 48 7.79 -8.09 -0.35
C SER A 48 8.74 -7.92 -1.54
N PRO A 49 9.42 -8.97 -2.02
CA PRO A 49 10.14 -8.91 -3.28
C PRO A 49 9.19 -8.51 -4.42
N ASN A 50 9.64 -7.63 -5.33
CA ASN A 50 8.79 -7.07 -6.38
C ASN A 50 9.06 -7.61 -7.79
N GLY A 51 9.86 -8.68 -7.91
CA GLY A 51 10.20 -9.30 -9.19
C GLY A 51 11.21 -8.54 -10.05
N SER A 52 11.51 -7.28 -9.72
CA SER A 52 12.45 -6.42 -10.46
C SER A 52 13.78 -6.18 -9.73
N GLY A 53 14.12 -7.06 -8.77
CA GLY A 53 15.30 -6.91 -7.92
C GLY A 53 15.13 -5.92 -6.75
N GLY A 54 13.94 -5.34 -6.57
CA GLY A 54 13.59 -4.45 -5.47
C GLY A 54 12.63 -5.08 -4.46
N ARG A 55 12.11 -4.24 -3.56
CA ARG A 55 11.09 -4.63 -2.57
C ARG A 55 9.97 -3.59 -2.53
N ASP A 56 8.74 -4.07 -2.56
CA ASP A 56 7.55 -3.27 -2.30
C ASP A 56 7.22 -3.29 -0.80
N ARG A 57 6.59 -2.22 -0.30
CA ARG A 57 6.09 -2.11 1.06
C ARG A 57 4.68 -2.68 1.09
N VAL A 58 4.43 -3.63 1.97
CA VAL A 58 3.07 -4.04 2.31
C VAL A 58 2.67 -3.27 3.56
N LEU A 59 1.71 -2.37 3.40
CA LEU A 59 1.17 -1.55 4.48
C LEU A 59 -0.12 -2.16 5.02
N ALA A 60 -0.45 -1.81 6.26
CA ALA A 60 -1.71 -2.14 6.87
C ALA A 60 -2.26 -0.98 7.72
N ALA A 61 -3.58 -0.83 7.75
CA ALA A 61 -4.27 0.12 8.63
C ALA A 61 -5.53 -0.52 9.23
N GLU A 62 -5.94 -0.03 10.40
CA GLU A 62 -7.25 -0.33 10.94
C GLU A 62 -8.29 0.59 10.31
N TYR A 63 -9.43 0.02 9.91
CA TYR A 63 -10.51 0.77 9.28
C TYR A 63 -11.86 0.15 9.65
N GLN A 64 -12.69 0.89 10.38
CA GLN A 64 -14.03 0.44 10.81
C GLN A 64 -14.04 -0.95 11.51
N GLY A 65 -12.98 -1.31 12.23
CA GLY A 65 -12.83 -2.62 12.88
C GLY A 65 -12.32 -3.75 11.98
N LEU A 66 -12.02 -3.45 10.71
CA LEU A 66 -11.31 -4.32 9.77
C LEU A 66 -9.84 -3.90 9.65
N GLN A 67 -9.07 -4.72 8.96
CA GLN A 67 -7.74 -4.35 8.49
C GLN A 67 -7.77 -4.12 6.99
N LEU A 68 -7.22 -3.00 6.54
CA LEU A 68 -6.90 -2.78 5.14
C LEU A 68 -5.43 -3.13 4.91
N GLU A 69 -5.13 -3.77 3.78
CA GLU A 69 -3.76 -4.04 3.34
C GLU A 69 -3.60 -3.62 1.88
N TRP A 70 -2.50 -2.92 1.58
CA TRP A 70 -2.16 -2.54 0.22
C TRP A 70 -0.65 -2.58 0.03
N THR A 71 -0.23 -2.58 -1.24
CA THR A 71 1.18 -2.61 -1.62
C THR A 71 1.57 -1.28 -2.22
N GLU A 72 2.64 -0.67 -1.69
CA GLU A 72 3.23 0.54 -2.22
C GLU A 72 4.64 0.25 -2.73
N ARG A 73 4.91 0.67 -3.96
CA ARG A 73 6.27 0.66 -4.49
C ARG A 73 7.01 1.91 -3.98
N PRO A 74 8.15 1.77 -3.29
CA PRO A 74 8.96 2.93 -2.93
C PRO A 74 9.38 3.69 -4.18
N PRO A 75 9.49 5.04 -4.11
CA PRO A 75 10.07 5.80 -5.20
C PRO A 75 11.49 5.32 -5.49
N VAL A 76 11.83 5.26 -6.79
CA VAL A 76 13.18 4.87 -7.23
C VAL A 76 14.09 6.10 -7.13
N VAL A 77 14.89 6.18 -6.05
CA VAL A 77 15.88 7.25 -5.92
C VAL A 77 17.07 6.95 -6.83
N VAL A 78 17.16 7.65 -7.97
CA VAL A 78 18.32 7.56 -8.87
C VAL A 78 19.33 8.66 -8.53
N THR A 79 20.46 8.29 -7.92
CA THR A 79 21.57 9.24 -7.75
C THR A 79 22.30 9.44 -9.08
N ILE A 80 22.04 10.56 -9.76
CA ILE A 80 22.75 10.94 -10.99
C ILE A 80 24.11 11.53 -10.60
N ARG A 81 25.20 10.78 -10.83
CA ARG A 81 26.56 11.32 -10.67
C ARG A 81 26.95 12.12 -11.91
N SER A 82 26.84 13.46 -11.85
CA SER A 82 27.37 14.34 -12.87
C SER A 82 28.91 14.39 -12.78
N ARG A 83 29.59 14.23 -13.92
CA ARG A 83 31.07 14.14 -14.01
C ARG A 83 31.80 15.48 -13.84
N ARG A 84 31.11 16.53 -13.40
CA ARG A 84 31.66 17.86 -13.08
C ARG A 84 31.29 18.19 -11.64
N ASP A 85 32.28 18.25 -10.77
CA ASP A 85 32.37 18.64 -9.35
C ASP A 85 31.17 19.33 -8.65
N THR A 86 29.95 18.85 -8.81
CA THR A 86 28.77 19.35 -8.10
C THR A 86 27.81 18.19 -7.88
N PHE A 87 27.69 17.76 -6.62
CA PHE A 87 26.77 16.71 -6.20
C PHE A 87 25.34 17.27 -6.17
N GLU A 88 24.59 17.12 -7.26
CA GLU A 88 23.13 17.26 -7.22
C GLU A 88 22.49 15.89 -7.06
N SER A 89 21.94 15.60 -5.87
CA SER A 89 21.02 14.48 -5.70
C SER A 89 19.62 14.96 -6.07
N ARG A 90 19.03 14.38 -7.12
CA ARG A 90 17.64 14.65 -7.50
C ARG A 90 16.81 13.41 -7.21
N GLU A 91 15.75 13.57 -6.44
CA GLU A 91 14.71 12.56 -6.30
C GLU A 91 13.89 12.56 -7.60
N VAL A 92 13.82 11.40 -8.26
CA VAL A 92 13.02 11.21 -9.47
C VAL A 92 11.91 10.25 -9.11
N VAL A 93 10.67 10.73 -9.12
CA VAL A 93 9.48 9.88 -9.03
C VAL A 93 9.15 9.47 -10.47
N LEU A 94 9.30 8.17 -10.79
CA LEU A 94 8.97 7.58 -12.09
C LEU A 94 7.56 7.00 -12.08
#